data_AF-A0A7X9EEW1-F1
#
_entry.id   AF-A0A7X9EEW1-F1
#
_cell.length_a   1.000
_cell.length_b   1.000
_cell.length_c   1.000
_cell.angle_alpha   90.00
_cell.angle_beta   90.00
_cell.angle_gamma   90.00
#
_symmetry.space_group_name_H-M   'P 1'
#
loop_
_entity.id
_entity.type
_entity.pdbx_description
1 polymer ?
#
loop_
_entity_poly.entity_id
_entity_poly.type
_entity_poly.pdbx_seq_one_letter_code
_entity_poly.pdbx_strand_id
1 'polypeptide(L)'
;MGKIGEAGRLGSSVRSDCYVKIELKDDGGIKLELKSKVGFLYGDKTKELILSELKELGVFNADVYVEDYGALDFVIAARVECAVKRANPEIKNEFLLPPVPSFSKKSERERLRRSRLYLPGNEPKFFINASLHQPDGVILDLEDSVAPSEKDAARILVRNALRNVDFGECEKMVRINQGALGILDLEAVIPQNPHLILIPKVETGEHVRAVDSKIHSLKKEKGLFEDVFLMPII
;
A
#
# COMPACT_ATOMS: atom_id res chain seq x y z
N MET A 1 20.88 11.90 -18.49
CA MET A 1 19.54 12.45 -18.16
C MET A 1 19.02 11.62 -17.00
N GLY A 2 18.84 12.22 -15.82
CA GLY A 2 18.56 11.48 -14.59
C GLY A 2 17.25 10.69 -14.67
N LYS A 3 17.23 9.51 -14.05
CA LYS A 3 16.02 8.69 -13.92
C LYS A 3 15.14 9.31 -12.83
N ILE A 4 13.99 9.89 -13.21
CA ILE A 4 13.08 10.60 -12.31
C ILE A 4 11.85 9.75 -12.03
N GLY A 5 11.42 9.71 -10.77
CA GLY A 5 10.17 9.09 -10.34
C GLY A 5 9.45 9.97 -9.32
N GLU A 6 8.12 9.96 -9.40
CA GLU A 6 7.25 10.79 -8.56
C GLU A 6 6.08 9.96 -8.04
N ALA A 7 5.67 10.19 -6.80
CA ALA A 7 4.52 9.54 -6.19
C ALA A 7 3.87 10.41 -5.12
N GLY A 8 2.56 10.22 -4.93
CA GLY A 8 1.77 10.98 -3.96
C GLY A 8 1.26 12.31 -4.51
N ARG A 9 0.75 13.18 -3.65
CA ARG A 9 -0.05 14.34 -4.07
C ARG A 9 0.48 15.65 -3.52
N LEU A 10 0.46 16.66 -4.39
CA LEU A 10 0.75 18.06 -4.05
C LEU A 10 -0.55 18.86 -3.96
N GLY A 11 -0.59 19.82 -3.04
CA GLY A 11 -1.65 20.82 -3.00
C GLY A 11 -2.05 21.23 -1.60
N SER A 12 -2.60 22.44 -1.47
CA SER A 12 -3.04 23.02 -0.20
C SER A 12 -4.16 22.23 0.49
N SER A 13 -4.93 21.45 -0.27
CA SER A 13 -6.02 20.58 0.23
C SER A 13 -5.56 19.17 0.62
N VAL A 14 -4.30 18.79 0.36
CA VAL A 14 -3.78 17.45 0.69
C VAL A 14 -3.67 17.30 2.21
N ARG A 15 -4.04 16.11 2.72
CA ARG A 15 -4.05 15.76 4.14
C ARG A 15 -3.62 14.30 4.29
N SER A 16 -2.83 14.02 5.33
CA SER A 16 -2.41 12.65 5.68
C SER A 16 -1.71 11.90 4.53
N ASP A 17 -1.07 12.65 3.65
CA ASP A 17 -0.33 12.16 2.49
C ASP A 17 0.90 13.05 2.29
N CYS A 18 1.83 12.59 1.47
CA CYS A 18 2.99 13.36 1.06
C CYS A 18 3.19 13.23 -0.44
N TYR A 19 3.95 14.16 -1.01
CA TYR A 19 4.49 14.03 -2.34
C TYR A 19 5.99 13.76 -2.26
N VAL A 20 6.45 12.82 -3.07
CA VAL A 20 7.86 12.45 -3.17
C VAL A 20 8.28 12.53 -4.62
N LYS A 21 9.41 13.20 -4.86
CA LYS A 21 10.13 13.21 -6.12
C LYS A 21 11.56 12.76 -5.90
N ILE A 22 12.02 11.82 -6.72
CA ILE A 22 13.37 11.27 -6.67
C ILE A 22 14.00 11.37 -8.05
N GLU A 23 15.20 11.93 -8.11
CA GLU A 23 16.07 11.85 -9.28
C GLU A 23 17.32 11.05 -8.92
N LEU A 24 17.46 9.86 -9.49
CA LEU A 24 18.62 9.00 -9.27
C LEU A 24 19.86 9.58 -9.95
N LYS A 25 21.00 9.49 -9.27
CA LYS A 25 22.30 9.98 -9.71
C LYS A 25 23.33 8.85 -9.71
N ASP A 26 24.44 9.06 -10.41
CA ASP A 26 25.55 8.11 -10.44
C ASP A 26 26.47 8.27 -9.20
N ASP A 27 26.57 9.49 -8.65
CA ASP A 27 27.39 9.84 -7.49
C ASP A 27 26.78 10.99 -6.65
N GLY A 28 27.51 11.46 -5.63
CA GLY A 28 27.16 12.66 -4.86
C GLY A 28 26.33 12.43 -3.59
N GLY A 29 26.01 11.18 -3.24
CA GLY A 29 25.26 10.82 -2.05
C GLY A 29 23.76 11.18 -2.12
N ILE A 30 23.06 11.00 -1.01
CA ILE A 30 21.65 11.40 -0.90
C ILE A 30 21.56 12.88 -0.50
N LYS A 31 20.88 13.68 -1.32
CA LYS A 31 20.49 15.06 -1.00
C LYS A 31 18.99 15.10 -0.75
N LEU A 32 18.60 15.13 0.52
CA LEU A 32 17.19 15.13 0.95
C LEU A 32 16.73 16.54 1.34
N GLU A 33 15.74 17.06 0.62
CA GLU A 33 14.96 18.23 0.99
C GLU A 33 13.58 17.78 1.52
N LEU A 34 13.28 18.11 2.78
CA LEU A 34 11.99 17.81 3.42
C LEU A 34 11.29 19.10 3.81
N LYS A 35 10.11 19.34 3.22
CA LYS A 35 9.18 20.39 3.61
C LYS A 35 7.97 19.74 4.28
N SER A 36 7.82 19.91 5.59
CA SER A 36 6.72 19.29 6.36
C SER A 36 5.96 20.32 7.19
N LYS A 37 4.61 20.23 7.16
CA LYS A 37 3.74 21.01 8.06
C LYS A 37 3.90 20.63 9.54
N VAL A 38 4.39 19.42 9.83
CA VAL A 38 4.63 18.90 11.18
C VAL A 38 6.12 18.73 11.48
N GLY A 39 6.98 19.36 10.67
CA GLY A 39 8.43 19.16 10.71
C GLY A 39 9.08 19.55 12.02
N PHE A 40 8.51 20.51 12.77
CA PHE A 40 9.01 20.88 14.10
C PHE A 40 8.96 19.71 15.10
N LEU A 41 7.99 18.80 14.97
CA LEU A 41 7.81 17.68 15.89
C LEU A 41 8.43 16.38 15.37
N TYR A 42 8.33 16.14 14.05
CA TYR A 42 8.64 14.82 13.46
C TYR A 42 9.70 14.85 12.36
N GLY A 43 10.23 16.02 12.00
CA GLY A 43 11.08 16.18 10.82
C GLY A 43 12.33 15.30 10.81
N ASP A 44 13.01 15.16 11.95
CA ASP A 44 14.23 14.34 12.04
C ASP A 44 13.93 12.85 11.89
N LYS A 45 12.89 12.36 12.56
CA LYS A 45 12.43 10.97 12.41
C LYS A 45 11.97 10.66 10.98
N THR A 46 11.27 11.59 10.34
CA THR A 46 10.86 11.43 8.93
C THR A 46 12.07 11.33 8.01
N LYS A 47 13.12 12.14 8.22
CA LYS A 47 14.37 12.04 7.44
C LYS A 47 15.07 10.70 7.68
N GLU A 48 15.18 10.26 8.93
CA GLU A 48 15.77 8.96 9.28
C GLU A 48 15.03 7.80 8.60
N LEU A 49 13.69 7.82 8.60
CA LEU A 49 12.87 6.84 7.89
C LEU A 49 13.19 6.81 6.39
N ILE A 50 13.15 7.97 5.72
CA ILE A 50 13.41 8.08 4.29
C ILE A 50 14.82 7.59 3.95
N LEU A 51 15.84 7.99 4.73
CA LEU A 51 17.22 7.59 4.49
C LEU A 51 17.43 6.08 4.71
N SER A 52 16.80 5.51 5.74
CA SER A 52 16.84 4.07 5.99
C SER A 52 16.17 3.30 4.85
N GLU A 53 15.03 3.76 4.37
CA GLU A 53 14.31 3.14 3.27
C GLU A 53 15.10 3.18 1.96
N LEU A 54 15.66 4.34 1.58
CA LEU A 54 16.48 4.46 0.38
C LEU A 54 17.66 3.48 0.41
N LYS A 55 18.28 3.32 1.57
CA LYS A 55 19.36 2.34 1.77
C LYS A 55 18.89 0.90 1.54
N GLU A 56 17.76 0.49 2.10
CA GLU A 56 17.19 -0.86 1.91
C GLU A 56 16.77 -1.13 0.46
N LEU A 57 16.33 -0.07 -0.24
CA LEU A 57 16.03 -0.10 -1.68
C LEU A 57 17.29 -0.05 -2.56
N GLY A 58 18.50 0.05 -1.98
CA GLY A 58 19.76 0.09 -2.71
C GLY A 58 20.07 1.42 -3.40
N VAL A 59 19.42 2.51 -2.98
CA VAL A 59 19.63 3.87 -3.50
C VAL A 59 20.57 4.63 -2.59
N PHE A 60 21.77 4.95 -3.10
CA PHE A 60 22.81 5.67 -2.37
C PHE A 60 23.12 7.07 -2.91
N ASN A 61 22.72 7.35 -4.16
CA ASN A 61 22.98 8.61 -4.87
C ASN A 61 21.67 9.11 -5.50
N ALA A 62 21.08 10.16 -4.93
CA ALA A 62 19.83 10.72 -5.42
C ALA A 62 19.57 12.13 -4.86
N ASP A 63 18.92 12.95 -5.67
CA ASP A 63 18.23 14.15 -5.19
C ASP A 63 16.80 13.76 -4.83
N VAL A 64 16.40 14.01 -3.58
CA VAL A 64 15.10 13.60 -3.02
C VAL A 64 14.38 14.83 -2.49
N TYR A 65 13.20 15.10 -3.02
CA TYR A 65 12.31 16.16 -2.54
C TYR A 65 11.05 15.53 -1.96
N VAL A 66 10.71 15.91 -0.72
CA VAL A 66 9.49 15.47 -0.04
C VAL A 66 8.71 16.68 0.46
N GLU A 67 7.43 16.75 0.09
CA GLU A 67 6.47 17.69 0.67
C GLU A 67 5.40 16.93 1.46
N ASP A 68 5.44 17.08 2.78
CA ASP A 68 4.64 16.33 3.74
C ASP A 68 3.48 17.17 4.31
N TYR A 69 2.28 16.59 4.23
CA TYR A 69 1.02 17.15 4.71
C TYR A 69 0.45 16.39 5.92
N GLY A 70 1.34 15.87 6.78
CA GLY A 70 1.00 15.10 7.98
C GLY A 70 0.79 13.61 7.68
N ALA A 71 1.55 13.08 6.73
CA ALA A 71 1.57 11.67 6.39
C ALA A 71 2.07 10.82 7.56
N LEU A 72 1.48 9.64 7.74
CA LEU A 72 2.01 8.64 8.67
C LEU A 72 3.14 7.84 8.01
N ASP A 73 3.98 7.19 8.82
CA ASP A 73 5.17 6.47 8.37
C ASP A 73 4.89 5.47 7.23
N PHE A 74 3.78 4.73 7.30
CA PHE A 74 3.40 3.77 6.26
C PHE A 74 3.08 4.43 4.91
N VAL A 75 2.62 5.69 4.94
CA VAL A 75 2.33 6.48 3.74
C VAL A 75 3.64 7.00 3.16
N ILE A 76 4.51 7.56 4.00
CA ILE A 76 5.83 8.04 3.60
C ILE A 76 6.61 6.90 2.93
N ALA A 77 6.67 5.74 3.58
CA ALA A 77 7.27 4.53 3.03
C ALA A 77 6.66 4.14 1.68
N ALA A 78 5.32 4.10 1.58
CA ALA A 78 4.69 3.76 0.32
C ALA A 78 5.01 4.75 -0.82
N ARG A 79 5.09 6.05 -0.54
CA ARG A 79 5.39 7.08 -1.56
C ARG A 79 6.85 7.06 -1.97
N VAL A 80 7.78 6.87 -1.03
CA VAL A 80 9.22 6.79 -1.33
C VAL A 80 9.51 5.55 -2.17
N GLU A 81 9.10 4.35 -1.75
CA GLU A 81 9.28 3.13 -2.54
C GLU A 81 8.69 3.26 -3.96
N CYS A 82 7.48 3.84 -4.08
CA CYS A 82 6.85 4.04 -5.38
C CYS A 82 7.65 5.00 -6.27
N ALA A 83 8.11 6.14 -5.73
CA ALA A 83 8.94 7.09 -6.49
C ALA A 83 10.27 6.44 -6.93
N VAL A 84 10.93 5.65 -6.08
CA VAL A 84 12.14 4.91 -6.43
C VAL A 84 11.87 3.93 -7.58
N LYS A 85 10.81 3.11 -7.48
CA LYS A 85 10.47 2.11 -8.50
C LYS A 85 10.03 2.75 -9.82
N ARG A 86 9.36 3.90 -9.79
CA ARG A 86 9.02 4.68 -10.98
C ARG A 86 10.28 5.28 -11.64
N ALA A 87 11.27 5.70 -10.85
CA ALA A 87 12.56 6.15 -11.38
C ALA A 87 13.35 4.98 -12.00
N ASN A 88 13.39 3.81 -11.35
CA ASN A 88 14.10 2.64 -11.85
C ASN A 88 13.31 1.34 -11.62
N PRO A 89 12.53 0.88 -12.62
CA PRO A 89 11.69 -0.32 -12.50
C PRO A 89 12.45 -1.64 -12.25
N GLU A 90 13.77 -1.64 -12.43
CA GLU A 90 14.65 -2.79 -12.14
C GLU A 90 14.87 -3.01 -10.64
N ILE A 91 14.62 -1.99 -9.80
CA ILE A 91 14.72 -2.14 -8.34
C ILE A 91 13.56 -3.02 -7.86
N LYS A 92 13.89 -4.23 -7.41
CA LYS A 92 12.92 -5.22 -6.90
C LYS A 92 12.83 -5.25 -5.38
N ASN A 93 13.80 -4.69 -4.68
CA ASN A 93 13.78 -4.56 -3.22
C ASN A 93 12.50 -3.87 -2.75
N GLU A 94 12.05 -4.25 -1.56
CA GLU A 94 10.90 -3.66 -0.89
C GLU A 94 11.33 -3.16 0.47
N PHE A 95 10.67 -2.10 0.93
CA PHE A 95 10.79 -1.61 2.29
C PHE A 95 9.47 -1.84 3.02
N LEU A 96 9.54 -2.54 4.15
CA LEU A 96 8.37 -2.88 4.96
C LEU A 96 8.63 -2.49 6.41
N LEU A 97 7.79 -1.61 6.93
CA LEU A 97 7.77 -1.33 8.36
C LEU A 97 7.38 -2.60 9.16
N PRO A 98 7.85 -2.72 10.42
CA PRO A 98 7.37 -3.74 11.34
C PRO A 98 5.84 -3.69 11.47
N PRO A 99 5.13 -4.83 11.45
CA PRO A 99 3.68 -4.83 11.51
C PRO A 99 3.16 -4.42 12.90
N VAL A 100 1.99 -3.79 12.96
CA VAL A 100 1.30 -3.48 14.22
C VAL A 100 0.55 -4.72 14.77
N PRO A 101 0.18 -4.77 16.07
CA PRO A 101 -0.44 -5.96 16.67
C PRO A 101 -1.73 -6.45 16.00
N SER A 102 -2.54 -5.56 15.42
CA SER A 102 -3.75 -5.95 14.69
C SER A 102 -3.48 -6.70 13.38
N PHE A 103 -2.22 -6.74 12.93
CA PHE A 103 -1.79 -7.49 11.76
C PHE A 103 -2.16 -8.98 11.86
N SER A 104 -2.03 -9.60 13.03
CA SER A 104 -2.26 -11.05 13.23
C SER A 104 -3.70 -11.44 13.53
N LYS A 105 -4.65 -10.49 13.48
CA LYS A 105 -6.08 -10.81 13.63
C LYS A 105 -6.53 -11.73 12.49
N LYS A 106 -7.49 -12.61 12.80
CA LYS A 106 -8.10 -13.56 11.86
C LYS A 106 -9.54 -13.15 11.58
N SER A 107 -10.08 -13.64 10.47
CA SER A 107 -11.51 -13.58 10.18
C SER A 107 -12.09 -14.99 10.06
N GLU A 108 -13.40 -15.07 9.93
CA GLU A 108 -14.14 -16.33 9.84
C GLU A 108 -15.09 -16.33 8.64
N ARG A 109 -15.39 -17.52 8.13
CA ARG A 109 -16.29 -17.70 6.98
C ARG A 109 -17.67 -17.09 7.23
N GLU A 110 -18.28 -17.46 8.35
CA GLU A 110 -19.65 -17.06 8.74
C GLU A 110 -19.72 -15.69 9.42
N ARG A 111 -18.64 -14.90 9.37
CA ARG A 111 -18.61 -13.56 9.95
C ARG A 111 -19.71 -12.69 9.34
N LEU A 112 -20.43 -11.99 10.20
CA LEU A 112 -21.48 -11.05 9.83
C LEU A 112 -20.88 -9.83 9.09
N ARG A 113 -21.47 -9.46 7.94
CA ARG A 113 -21.01 -8.40 7.04
C ARG A 113 -22.16 -7.47 6.59
N ARG A 114 -22.85 -6.83 7.55
CA ARG A 114 -23.97 -5.91 7.31
C ARG A 114 -23.52 -4.63 6.60
N SER A 115 -22.35 -4.13 6.97
CA SER A 115 -21.76 -2.92 6.38
C SER A 115 -20.32 -3.17 5.93
N ARG A 116 -19.99 -2.71 4.73
CA ARG A 116 -18.64 -2.75 4.17
C ARG A 116 -18.30 -1.37 3.62
N LEU A 117 -17.27 -0.73 4.16
CA LEU A 117 -16.88 0.63 3.79
C LEU A 117 -15.82 0.60 2.68
N TYR A 118 -16.12 1.18 1.52
CA TYR A 118 -15.16 1.33 0.42
C TYR A 118 -14.20 2.50 0.67
N LEU A 119 -12.90 2.22 0.55
CA LEU A 119 -11.81 3.19 0.72
C LEU A 119 -10.91 3.13 -0.53
N PRO A 120 -10.79 4.21 -1.31
CA PRO A 120 -9.88 4.24 -2.45
C PRO A 120 -8.44 3.95 -2.05
N GLY A 121 -7.79 3.00 -2.72
CA GLY A 121 -6.47 2.47 -2.38
C GLY A 121 -5.33 3.48 -2.46
N ASN A 122 -5.55 4.63 -3.10
CA ASN A 122 -4.58 5.73 -3.23
C ASN A 122 -4.86 6.92 -2.28
N GLU A 123 -5.86 6.83 -1.39
CA GLU A 123 -6.30 7.91 -0.49
C GLU A 123 -6.05 7.57 1.00
N PRO A 124 -4.81 7.73 1.49
CA PRO A 124 -4.41 7.27 2.83
C PRO A 124 -5.22 7.91 3.98
N LYS A 125 -5.71 9.15 3.79
CA LYS A 125 -6.54 9.86 4.77
C LYS A 125 -7.81 9.09 5.17
N PHE A 126 -8.34 8.24 4.29
CA PHE A 126 -9.54 7.47 4.58
C PHE A 126 -9.26 6.21 5.39
N PHE A 127 -8.01 5.73 5.45
CA PHE A 127 -7.68 4.49 6.14
C PHE A 127 -7.64 4.68 7.66
N ILE A 128 -7.02 5.78 8.10
CA ILE A 128 -6.70 6.06 9.50
C ILE A 128 -7.97 6.12 10.38
N ASN A 129 -9.06 6.67 9.82
CA ASN A 129 -10.30 6.89 10.56
C ASN A 129 -11.40 5.89 10.21
N ALA A 130 -11.14 4.91 9.33
CA ALA A 130 -12.17 4.00 8.84
C ALA A 130 -12.85 3.20 9.97
N SER A 131 -12.07 2.73 10.94
CA SER A 131 -12.55 1.93 12.07
C SER A 131 -13.46 2.70 13.04
N LEU A 132 -13.36 4.04 13.09
CA LEU A 132 -14.22 4.90 13.91
C LEU A 132 -15.69 4.81 13.49
N HIS A 133 -15.96 4.47 12.24
CA HIS A 133 -17.32 4.29 11.72
C HIS A 133 -17.90 2.90 12.01
N GLN A 134 -17.11 2.02 12.65
CA GLN A 134 -17.50 0.66 13.05
C GLN A 134 -18.18 -0.16 11.93
N PRO A 135 -17.66 -0.16 10.68
CA PRO A 135 -18.18 -1.07 9.67
C PRO A 135 -17.79 -2.51 10.03
N ASP A 136 -18.58 -3.49 9.58
CA ASP A 136 -18.21 -4.90 9.79
C ASP A 136 -16.94 -5.28 9.01
N GLY A 137 -16.69 -4.60 7.87
CA GLY A 137 -15.48 -4.71 7.06
C GLY A 137 -15.09 -3.41 6.34
N VAL A 138 -13.80 -3.27 6.05
CA VAL A 138 -13.24 -2.18 5.24
C VAL A 138 -12.68 -2.75 3.95
N ILE A 139 -13.05 -2.15 2.82
CA ILE A 139 -12.60 -2.55 1.49
C ILE A 139 -11.55 -1.54 1.02
N LEU A 140 -10.29 -1.96 1.03
CA LEU A 140 -9.19 -1.24 0.39
C LEU A 140 -9.25 -1.51 -1.11
N ASP A 141 -9.63 -0.51 -1.88
CA ASP A 141 -9.98 -0.68 -3.29
C ASP A 141 -8.83 -0.33 -4.23
N LEU A 142 -8.36 -1.30 -5.02
CA LEU A 142 -7.33 -1.10 -6.05
C LEU A 142 -7.91 -0.96 -7.46
N GLU A 143 -9.23 -1.10 -7.62
CA GLU A 143 -9.90 -1.21 -8.91
C GLU A 143 -10.49 0.14 -9.38
N ASP A 144 -11.82 0.28 -9.47
CA ASP A 144 -12.45 1.39 -10.19
C ASP A 144 -12.28 2.76 -9.50
N SER A 145 -11.99 2.82 -8.18
CA SER A 145 -11.71 4.10 -7.51
C SER A 145 -10.28 4.62 -7.73
N VAL A 146 -9.42 3.85 -8.41
CA VAL A 146 -8.02 4.19 -8.64
C VAL A 146 -7.76 4.33 -10.13
N ALA A 147 -7.30 5.53 -10.53
CA ALA A 147 -6.91 5.81 -11.91
C ALA A 147 -5.81 4.84 -12.39
N PRO A 148 -5.79 4.43 -13.68
CA PRO A 148 -4.82 3.46 -14.20
C PRO A 148 -3.36 3.79 -13.89
N SER A 149 -2.97 5.07 -13.98
CA SER A 149 -1.60 5.54 -13.70
C SER A 149 -1.21 5.47 -12.23
N GLU A 150 -2.15 5.26 -11.32
CA GLU A 150 -1.94 5.25 -9.87
C GLU A 150 -2.09 3.86 -9.25
N LYS A 151 -2.33 2.82 -10.05
CA LYS A 151 -2.55 1.45 -9.54
C LYS A 151 -1.31 0.85 -8.89
N ASP A 152 -0.13 1.18 -9.39
CA ASP A 152 1.14 0.80 -8.77
C ASP A 152 1.34 1.46 -7.40
N ALA A 153 1.11 2.77 -7.30
CA ALA A 153 1.20 3.53 -6.06
C ALA A 153 0.15 3.06 -5.04
N ALA A 154 -1.08 2.83 -5.47
CA ALA A 154 -2.16 2.33 -4.63
C ALA A 154 -1.85 0.93 -4.08
N ARG A 155 -1.30 0.03 -4.90
CA ARG A 155 -0.91 -1.32 -4.48
C ARG A 155 0.12 -1.28 -3.35
N ILE A 156 1.17 -0.48 -3.50
CA ILE A 156 2.21 -0.30 -2.47
C ILE A 156 1.59 0.31 -1.22
N LEU A 157 0.71 1.30 -1.35
CA LEU A 157 0.05 1.93 -0.21
C LEU A 157 -0.87 0.97 0.55
N VAL A 158 -1.70 0.18 -0.15
CA VAL A 158 -2.57 -0.84 0.45
C VAL A 158 -1.74 -1.93 1.14
N ARG A 159 -0.63 -2.40 0.52
CA ARG A 159 0.33 -3.33 1.14
C ARG A 159 0.82 -2.81 2.48
N ASN A 160 1.23 -1.53 2.54
CA ASN A 160 1.72 -0.89 3.75
C ASN A 160 0.61 -0.66 4.79
N ALA A 161 -0.59 -0.32 4.34
CA ALA A 161 -1.75 -0.09 5.21
C ALA A 161 -2.19 -1.38 5.93
N LEU A 162 -2.21 -2.52 5.23
CA LEU A 162 -2.55 -3.82 5.82
C LEU A 162 -1.63 -4.21 6.99
N ARG A 163 -0.38 -3.73 6.97
CA ARG A 163 0.64 -3.96 8.01
C ARG A 163 0.59 -2.97 9.16
N ASN A 164 0.21 -1.71 8.89
CA ASN A 164 0.49 -0.59 9.81
C ASN A 164 -0.75 0.21 10.23
N VAL A 165 -1.91 -0.01 9.62
CA VAL A 165 -3.16 0.65 10.04
C VAL A 165 -3.96 -0.29 10.92
N ASP A 166 -4.34 0.19 12.10
CA ASP A 166 -5.25 -0.53 12.97
C ASP A 166 -6.71 -0.27 12.56
N PHE A 167 -7.27 -1.22 11.82
CA PHE A 167 -8.68 -1.22 11.43
C PHE A 167 -9.61 -1.72 12.57
N GLY A 168 -9.11 -1.89 13.79
CA GLY A 168 -9.91 -2.31 14.94
C GLY A 168 -10.47 -3.71 14.73
N GLU A 169 -11.79 -3.85 14.92
CA GLU A 169 -12.52 -5.11 14.70
C GLU A 169 -13.01 -5.30 13.27
N CYS A 170 -12.74 -4.34 12.36
CA CYS A 170 -13.20 -4.44 10.97
C CYS A 170 -12.48 -5.57 10.25
N GLU A 171 -13.20 -6.31 9.41
CA GLU A 171 -12.58 -7.24 8.46
C GLU A 171 -11.76 -6.48 7.41
N LYS A 172 -10.46 -6.79 7.28
CA LYS A 172 -9.57 -6.20 6.27
C LYS A 172 -9.82 -6.86 4.91
N MET A 173 -10.53 -6.18 4.03
CA MET A 173 -10.85 -6.68 2.69
C MET A 173 -10.08 -5.88 1.64
N VAL A 174 -9.66 -6.53 0.55
CA VAL A 174 -9.02 -5.86 -0.59
C VAL A 174 -9.77 -6.19 -1.86
N ARG A 175 -10.20 -5.17 -2.62
CA ARG A 175 -10.71 -5.36 -3.98
C ARG A 175 -9.54 -5.23 -4.95
N ILE A 176 -9.17 -6.35 -5.56
CA ILE A 176 -8.08 -6.41 -6.55
C ILE A 176 -8.58 -5.95 -7.93
N ASN A 177 -7.66 -5.72 -8.86
CA ASN A 177 -7.95 -5.52 -10.28
C ASN A 177 -8.28 -6.84 -10.99
N GLN A 178 -8.78 -6.73 -12.23
CA GLN A 178 -8.89 -7.87 -13.14
C GLN A 178 -7.57 -8.18 -13.85
N GLY A 179 -7.47 -9.42 -14.37
CA GLY A 179 -6.39 -9.85 -15.25
C GLY A 179 -5.01 -9.72 -14.62
N ALA A 180 -4.02 -9.31 -15.42
CA ALA A 180 -2.61 -9.24 -15.01
C ALA A 180 -2.38 -8.31 -13.81
N LEU A 181 -3.12 -7.19 -13.70
CA LEU A 181 -2.98 -6.28 -12.56
C LEU A 181 -3.48 -6.92 -11.27
N GLY A 182 -4.54 -7.74 -11.34
CA GLY A 182 -5.02 -8.51 -10.19
C GLY A 182 -3.99 -9.50 -9.66
N ILE A 183 -3.19 -10.10 -10.56
CA ILE A 183 -2.09 -11.00 -10.16
C ILE A 183 -1.03 -10.24 -9.37
N LEU A 184 -0.63 -9.05 -9.85
CA LEU A 184 0.31 -8.18 -9.15
C LEU A 184 -0.24 -7.69 -7.81
N ASP A 185 -1.55 -7.39 -7.75
CA ASP A 185 -2.21 -7.00 -6.50
C ASP A 185 -2.11 -8.14 -5.47
N LEU A 186 -2.44 -9.37 -5.86
CA LEU A 186 -2.35 -10.56 -5.01
C LEU A 186 -0.92 -10.79 -4.49
N GLU A 187 0.08 -10.67 -5.37
CA GLU A 187 1.49 -10.79 -5.00
C GLU A 187 1.90 -9.79 -3.92
N ALA A 188 1.39 -8.55 -4.00
CA ALA A 188 1.68 -7.53 -3.02
C ALA A 188 0.90 -7.73 -1.71
N VAL A 189 -0.40 -8.05 -1.78
CA VAL A 189 -1.27 -7.99 -0.60
C VAL A 189 -1.35 -9.29 0.18
N ILE A 190 -1.31 -10.47 -0.46
CA ILE A 190 -1.47 -11.77 0.24
C ILE A 190 -0.44 -11.97 1.36
N PRO A 191 0.85 -11.61 1.18
CA PRO A 191 1.82 -11.70 2.27
C PRO A 191 1.53 -10.77 3.46
N GLN A 192 0.61 -9.82 3.32
CA GLN A 192 0.27 -8.81 4.33
C GLN A 192 -1.04 -9.10 5.08
N ASN A 193 -1.45 -10.37 5.09
CA ASN A 193 -2.60 -10.87 5.85
C ASN A 193 -3.92 -10.08 5.64
N PRO A 194 -4.40 -9.90 4.40
CA PRO A 194 -5.78 -9.50 4.15
C PRO A 194 -6.70 -10.65 4.56
N HIS A 195 -7.85 -10.34 5.16
CA HIS A 195 -8.81 -11.36 5.55
C HIS A 195 -9.63 -11.86 4.36
N LEU A 196 -9.93 -10.97 3.41
CA LEU A 196 -10.80 -11.27 2.28
C LEU A 196 -10.36 -10.55 1.01
N ILE A 197 -10.39 -11.25 -0.13
CA ILE A 197 -10.18 -10.70 -1.46
C ILE A 197 -11.52 -10.60 -2.20
N LEU A 198 -11.87 -9.39 -2.64
CA LEU A 198 -12.98 -9.18 -3.57
C LEU A 198 -12.46 -9.30 -5.00
N ILE A 199 -13.09 -10.18 -5.77
CA ILE A 199 -12.76 -10.42 -7.18
C ILE A 199 -13.78 -9.65 -8.03
N PRO A 200 -13.37 -8.60 -8.77
CA PRO A 200 -14.30 -7.80 -9.54
C PRO A 200 -14.76 -8.52 -10.84
N LYS A 201 -16.00 -8.25 -11.24
CA LYS A 201 -16.62 -8.64 -12.53
C LYS A 201 -16.41 -10.14 -12.85
N VAL A 202 -16.85 -10.99 -11.93
CA VAL A 202 -16.77 -12.45 -12.04
C VAL A 202 -17.94 -12.96 -12.88
N GLU A 203 -17.62 -13.48 -14.05
CA GLU A 203 -18.63 -14.07 -14.97
C GLU A 203 -18.71 -15.60 -14.86
N THR A 204 -17.63 -16.26 -14.42
CA THR A 204 -17.56 -17.72 -14.35
C THR A 204 -16.89 -18.20 -13.07
N GLY A 205 -17.24 -19.42 -12.63
CA GLY A 205 -16.57 -20.06 -11.48
C GLY A 205 -15.07 -20.31 -11.70
N GLU A 206 -14.60 -20.28 -12.96
CA GLU A 206 -13.18 -20.43 -13.28
C GLU A 206 -12.36 -19.21 -12.84
N HIS A 207 -12.93 -18.01 -12.91
CA HIS A 207 -12.26 -16.79 -12.43
C HIS A 207 -11.95 -16.90 -10.92
N VAL A 208 -12.89 -17.45 -10.14
CA VAL A 208 -12.72 -17.65 -8.70
C VAL A 208 -11.64 -18.70 -8.43
N ARG A 209 -11.68 -19.85 -9.13
CA ARG A 209 -10.68 -20.92 -8.98
C ARG A 209 -9.27 -20.48 -9.36
N ALA A 210 -9.13 -19.63 -10.38
CA ALA A 210 -7.84 -19.10 -10.79
C ALA A 210 -7.22 -18.20 -9.72
N VAL A 211 -8.03 -17.30 -9.12
CA VAL A 211 -7.59 -16.45 -7.99
C VAL A 211 -7.24 -17.31 -6.78
N ASP A 212 -8.09 -18.28 -6.41
CA ASP A 212 -7.85 -19.19 -5.30
C ASP A 212 -6.53 -19.96 -5.46
N SER A 213 -6.27 -20.48 -6.66
CA SER A 213 -5.04 -21.20 -6.99
C SER A 213 -3.81 -20.31 -6.86
N LYS A 214 -3.89 -19.04 -7.31
CA LYS A 214 -2.79 -18.08 -7.15
C LYS A 214 -2.53 -17.77 -5.67
N ILE A 215 -3.57 -17.59 -4.86
CA ILE A 215 -3.44 -17.36 -3.41
C ILE A 215 -2.77 -18.56 -2.75
N HIS A 216 -3.21 -19.79 -3.04
CA HIS A 216 -2.60 -21.00 -2.50
C HIS A 216 -1.11 -21.12 -2.85
N SER A 217 -0.75 -20.80 -4.10
CA SER A 217 0.66 -20.79 -4.55
C SER A 217 1.49 -19.78 -3.75
N LEU A 218 1.00 -18.54 -3.61
CA LEU A 218 1.68 -17.48 -2.86
C LEU A 218 1.83 -17.83 -1.38
N LYS A 219 0.76 -18.35 -0.75
CA LYS A 219 0.79 -18.79 0.64
C LYS A 219 1.83 -19.89 0.84
N LYS A 220 1.90 -20.87 -0.06
CA LYS A 220 2.89 -21.95 0.00
C LYS A 220 4.31 -21.43 -0.15
N GLU A 221 4.57 -20.52 -1.12
CA GLU A 221 5.88 -19.91 -1.34
C GLU A 221 6.37 -19.14 -0.12
N LYS A 222 5.48 -18.41 0.55
CA LYS A 222 5.80 -17.53 1.68
C LYS A 222 5.64 -18.19 3.06
N GLY A 223 5.24 -19.46 3.12
CA GLY A 223 4.99 -20.17 4.38
C GLY A 223 3.85 -19.58 5.21
N LEU A 224 2.78 -19.12 4.56
CA LEU A 224 1.62 -18.49 5.19
C LEU A 224 0.50 -19.49 5.42
N PHE A 225 -0.07 -19.50 6.62
CA PHE A 225 -1.09 -20.47 7.02
C PHE A 225 -2.48 -19.86 7.19
N GLU A 226 -2.57 -18.55 7.42
CA GLU A 226 -3.83 -17.86 7.68
C GLU A 226 -4.80 -17.92 6.49
N ASP A 227 -6.08 -18.14 6.79
CA ASP A 227 -7.13 -18.22 5.76
C ASP A 227 -7.37 -16.85 5.10
N VAL A 228 -7.56 -16.88 3.78
CA VAL A 228 -7.96 -15.73 2.98
C VAL A 228 -9.25 -16.09 2.27
N PHE A 229 -10.33 -15.38 2.59
CA PHE A 229 -11.64 -15.63 1.99
C PHE A 229 -11.77 -14.94 0.63
N LEU A 230 -12.66 -15.46 -0.22
CA LEU A 230 -12.95 -14.89 -1.53
C LEU A 230 -14.39 -14.41 -1.60
N MET A 231 -14.59 -13.22 -2.18
CA MET A 231 -15.90 -12.64 -2.45
C MET A 231 -15.99 -12.22 -3.92
N PRO A 232 -16.62 -13.03 -4.78
CA PRO A 232 -16.85 -12.61 -6.16
C PRO A 232 -17.87 -11.46 -6.21
N ILE A 233 -17.60 -10.47 -7.06
CA ILE A 233 -18.56 -9.42 -7.44
C ILE A 233 -19.06 -9.79 -8.84
N ILE A 234 -20.35 -10.07 -8.96
CA ILE A 234 -21.04 -10.41 -10.20
C ILE A 234 -21.55 -9.14 -10.85
#